data_AF-A0A2H9L4I6-F1
#
_entry.id   AF-A0A2H9L4I6-F1
#
_cell.length_a   1.000
_cell.length_b   1.000
_cell.length_c   1.000
_cell.angle_alpha   90.00
_cell.angle_beta   90.00
_cell.angle_gamma   90.00
#
_symmetry.space_group_name_H-M   'P 1'
#
loop_
_entity.id
_entity.type
_entity.pdbx_description
1 polymer ?
#
loop_
_entity_poly.entity_id
_entity_poly.type
_entity_poly.pdbx_seq_one_letter_code
_entity_poly.pdbx_strand_id
1 'polypeptide(L)'
;FVHDTKEQIAEKMKGAYCPAGAEGNPVLELAKYVAFREAKEMAITRPAKFGGDVAYASYHELERDYVAGKLHAADLKTGVAEAVDRAVAPVRRHFEQRKELLGVYSETKITR
;
A
#
# COMPACT_ATOMS: atom_id res chain seq x y z
N PHE A 1 -10.01 -0.52 -4.18
CA PHE A 1 -10.80 0.68 -4.46
C PHE A 1 -10.59 1.70 -3.36
N VAL A 2 -10.93 2.97 -3.62
CA VAL A 2 -10.78 4.06 -2.64
C VAL A 2 -11.69 3.93 -1.41
N HIS A 3 -12.72 3.08 -1.49
CA HIS A 3 -13.63 2.75 -0.39
C HIS A 3 -13.34 1.38 0.23
N ASP A 4 -12.24 0.72 -0.13
CA ASP A 4 -11.85 -0.55 0.49
C ASP A 4 -11.57 -0.35 1.98
N THR A 5 -12.00 -1.30 2.82
CA THR A 5 -11.61 -1.33 4.23
C THR A 5 -10.11 -1.62 4.38
N LYS A 6 -9.56 -1.35 5.56
CA LYS A 6 -8.16 -1.64 5.87
C LYS A 6 -7.81 -3.10 5.62
N GLU A 7 -8.71 -4.01 5.97
CA GLU A 7 -8.56 -5.46 5.81
C GLU A 7 -8.54 -5.85 4.32
N GLN A 8 -9.43 -5.26 3.51
CA GLN A 8 -9.47 -5.49 2.06
C GLN A 8 -8.20 -4.98 1.37
N ILE A 9 -7.67 -3.83 1.79
CA ILE A 9 -6.40 -3.29 1.28
C ILE A 9 -5.26 -4.25 1.63
N ALA A 10 -5.19 -4.70 2.89
CA ALA A 10 -4.16 -5.64 3.34
C ALA A 10 -4.22 -6.98 2.58
N GLU A 11 -5.42 -7.52 2.36
CA GLU A 11 -5.61 -8.77 1.60
C GLU A 11 -5.17 -8.62 0.14
N LYS A 12 -5.57 -7.54 -0.54
CA LYS A 12 -5.14 -7.26 -1.91
C LYS A 12 -3.62 -7.06 -2.00
N MET A 13 -3.02 -6.36 -1.03
CA MET A 13 -1.59 -6.14 -1.00
C MET A 13 -0.81 -7.44 -0.73
N LYS A 14 -1.33 -8.31 0.14
CA LYS A 14 -0.77 -9.65 0.38
C LYS A 14 -0.71 -10.46 -0.93
N GLY A 15 -1.79 -10.43 -1.72
CA GLY A 15 -1.90 -11.09 -3.02
C GLY A 15 -1.18 -10.39 -4.19
N ALA A 16 -0.66 -9.17 -4.01
CA ALA A 16 -0.04 -8.41 -5.09
C ALA A 16 1.25 -9.07 -5.63
N TYR A 17 1.47 -8.98 -6.93
CA TYR A 17 2.74 -9.35 -7.54
C TYR A 17 3.86 -8.44 -7.00
N CYS A 18 4.94 -9.01 -6.48
CA CYS A 18 6.04 -8.26 -5.86
C CYS A 18 7.35 -9.02 -6.10
N PRO A 19 7.93 -8.91 -7.32
CA PRO A 19 9.20 -9.57 -7.64
C PRO A 19 10.34 -8.96 -6.83
N ALA A 20 11.49 -9.62 -6.77
CA ALA A 20 12.67 -9.12 -6.07
C ALA A 20 13.28 -7.86 -6.73
N GLY A 21 13.00 -7.63 -8.02
CA GLY A 21 13.42 -6.45 -8.76
C GLY A 21 12.45 -5.28 -8.66
N ALA A 22 12.90 -4.11 -9.12
CA ALA A 22 12.09 -2.89 -9.20
C ALA A 22 11.21 -2.83 -10.46
N GLU A 23 11.70 -3.36 -11.58
CA GLU A 23 11.00 -3.33 -12.87
C GLU A 23 9.73 -4.19 -12.82
N GLY A 24 8.60 -3.60 -13.25
CA GLY A 24 7.30 -4.27 -13.26
C GLY A 24 6.78 -4.66 -11.87
N ASN A 25 7.25 -4.01 -10.80
CA ASN A 25 6.82 -4.27 -9.44
C ASN A 25 5.71 -3.30 -8.99
N PRO A 26 4.42 -3.70 -9.02
CA PRO A 26 3.31 -2.81 -8.70
C PRO A 26 3.31 -2.33 -7.24
N VAL A 27 3.95 -3.07 -6.32
CA VAL A 27 4.06 -2.64 -4.91
C VAL A 27 5.02 -1.46 -4.78
N LEU A 28 6.15 -1.49 -5.49
CA LEU A 28 7.09 -0.36 -5.52
C LEU A 28 6.51 0.85 -6.26
N GLU A 29 5.73 0.65 -7.32
CA GLU A 29 5.02 1.76 -7.97
C GLU A 29 4.04 2.45 -7.02
N LEU A 30 3.26 1.69 -6.23
CA LEU A 30 2.39 2.25 -5.20
C LEU A 30 3.19 2.97 -4.11
N ALA A 31 4.35 2.45 -3.70
CA ALA A 31 5.22 3.15 -2.79
C ALA A 31 5.65 4.51 -3.37
N LYS A 32 6.12 4.52 -4.63
CA LYS A 32 6.60 5.72 -5.32
C LYS A 32 5.54 6.80 -5.48
N TYR A 33 4.36 6.42 -5.98
CA TYR A 33 3.35 7.38 -6.43
C TYR A 33 2.27 7.68 -5.39
N VAL A 34 2.11 6.81 -4.37
CA VAL A 34 1.14 7.00 -3.29
C VAL A 34 1.86 7.25 -1.96
N ALA A 35 2.69 6.32 -1.49
CA ALA A 35 3.25 6.42 -0.13
C ALA A 35 4.15 7.65 0.06
N PHE A 36 5.11 7.87 -0.86
CA PHE A 36 6.02 9.02 -0.80
C PHE A 36 5.42 10.33 -1.31
N ARG A 37 4.21 10.30 -1.86
CA ARG A 37 3.46 11.51 -2.21
C ARG A 37 2.70 12.06 -1.01
N GLU A 38 2.12 11.16 -0.20
CA GLU A 38 1.29 11.52 0.95
C GLU A 38 2.09 11.77 2.23
N ALA A 39 3.28 11.15 2.37
CA ALA A 39 4.12 11.27 3.55
C ALA A 39 5.56 11.64 3.21
N LYS A 40 6.22 12.36 4.13
CA LYS A 40 7.64 12.70 4.02
C LYS A 40 8.55 11.49 4.17
N GLU A 41 8.09 10.48 4.91
CA GLU A 41 8.82 9.25 5.17
C GLU A 41 7.86 8.06 5.18
N MET A 42 8.41 6.89 4.88
CA MET A 42 7.70 5.62 4.93
C MET A 42 8.34 4.74 6.00
N ALA A 43 7.63 4.56 7.12
CA ALA A 43 8.02 3.65 8.19
C ALA A 43 7.47 2.24 7.95
N ILE A 44 8.27 1.22 8.27
CA ILE A 44 7.92 -0.20 8.23
C ILE A 44 8.30 -0.81 9.57
N THR A 45 7.28 -1.20 10.35
CA THR A 45 7.46 -1.88 11.64
C THR A 45 7.69 -3.37 11.40
N ARG A 46 8.80 -3.91 11.90
CA ARG A 46 9.13 -5.34 11.77
C ARG A 46 9.91 -5.84 12.98
N PRO A 47 9.71 -7.10 13.40
CA PRO A 47 10.42 -7.67 14.55
C PRO A 47 11.94 -7.52 14.45
N ALA A 48 12.63 -7.30 15.58
CA ALA A 48 14.08 -7.13 15.63
C ALA A 48 14.86 -8.27 14.95
N LYS A 49 14.37 -9.52 15.05
CA LYS A 49 14.95 -10.70 14.38
C LYS A 49 14.94 -10.63 12.84
N PHE A 50 14.18 -9.70 12.26
CA PHE A 50 14.06 -9.47 10.81
C PHE A 50 14.61 -8.09 10.39
N GLY A 51 15.48 -7.49 11.22
CA GLY A 51 16.14 -6.22 10.93
C GLY A 51 15.56 -5.02 11.67
N GLY A 52 14.49 -5.19 12.46
CA GLY A 52 13.88 -4.12 13.26
C GLY A 52 13.21 -3.03 12.43
N ASP A 53 12.51 -2.14 13.11
CA ASP A 53 11.80 -1.03 12.48
C ASP A 53 12.75 -0.20 11.59
N VAL A 54 12.26 0.18 10.41
CA VAL A 54 13.02 0.98 9.44
C VAL A 54 12.15 2.11 8.90
N ALA A 55 12.74 3.27 8.66
CA ALA A 55 12.10 4.38 7.99
C ALA A 55 12.92 4.80 6.77
N TYR A 56 12.22 5.03 5.66
CA TYR A 56 12.81 5.49 4.40
C TYR A 56 12.39 6.93 4.14
N ALA A 57 13.34 7.83 3.92
CA ALA A 57 13.06 9.24 3.66
C ALA A 57 12.78 9.51 2.17
N SER A 58 13.08 8.55 1.29
CA SER A 58 12.81 8.65 -0.14
C SER A 58 12.53 7.29 -0.77
N TYR A 59 11.82 7.31 -1.90
CA TYR A 59 11.60 6.11 -2.72
C TYR A 59 12.92 5.45 -3.15
N HIS A 60 13.93 6.24 -3.48
CA HIS A 60 15.22 5.72 -3.93
C HIS A 60 15.93 4.89 -2.84
N GLU A 61 15.83 5.29 -1.57
CA GLU A 61 16.38 4.50 -0.45
C GLU A 61 15.63 3.19 -0.27
N LEU A 62 14.29 3.23 -0.36
CA LEU A 62 13.44 2.03 -0.28
C LEU A 62 13.76 1.05 -1.41
N GLU A 63 13.78 1.53 -2.65
CA GLU A 63 14.05 0.72 -3.85
C GLU A 63 15.43 0.05 -3.76
N ARG A 64 16.47 0.82 -3.41
CA ARG A 64 17.82 0.31 -3.24
C ARG A 64 17.88 -0.82 -2.22
N ASP A 65 17.30 -0.63 -1.04
CA ASP A 65 17.35 -1.63 0.03
C ASP A 65 16.50 -2.86 -0.28
N TYR A 66 15.37 -2.68 -0.98
CA TYR A 66 14.53 -3.78 -1.45
C TYR A 66 15.24 -4.62 -2.51
N VAL A 67 15.78 -4.00 -3.56
CA VAL A 67 16.50 -4.70 -4.63
C VAL A 67 17.77 -5.38 -4.11
N ALA A 68 18.43 -4.80 -3.09
CA ALA A 68 19.56 -5.41 -2.40
C ALA A 68 19.17 -6.54 -1.43
N GLY A 69 17.88 -6.87 -1.28
CA GLY A 69 17.38 -7.93 -0.40
C GLY A 69 17.42 -7.61 1.10
N LYS A 70 17.64 -6.33 1.49
CA LYS A 70 17.65 -5.89 2.89
C LYS A 70 16.23 -5.67 3.45
N LEU A 71 15.25 -5.51 2.58
CA LEU A 71 13.83 -5.44 2.91
C LEU A 71 13.11 -6.60 2.23
N HIS A 72 12.38 -7.39 3.01
CA HIS A 72 11.63 -8.52 2.48
C HIS A 72 10.32 -8.05 1.83
N ALA A 73 9.85 -8.78 0.80
CA ALA A 73 8.60 -8.45 0.09
C ALA A 73 7.37 -8.38 0.99
N ALA A 74 7.30 -9.22 2.03
CA ALA A 74 6.19 -9.18 3.00
C ALA A 74 6.18 -7.90 3.84
N ASP A 75 7.36 -7.40 4.22
CA ASP A 75 7.51 -6.17 5.01
C ASP A 75 7.17 -4.95 4.14
N LEU A 76 7.71 -4.93 2.90
CA LEU A 76 7.36 -3.91 1.91
C LEU A 76 5.85 -3.83 1.68
N LYS A 77 5.21 -4.98 1.41
CA LYS A 77 3.75 -5.06 1.22
C LYS A 77 2.99 -4.50 2.41
N THR A 78 3.38 -4.86 3.63
CA THR A 78 2.72 -4.36 4.85
C THR A 78 2.83 -2.84 4.95
N GLY A 79 4.04 -2.29 4.77
CA GLY A 79 4.25 -0.84 4.81
C GLY A 79 3.45 -0.10 3.73
N VAL A 80 3.43 -0.61 2.49
CA VAL A 80 2.68 0.03 1.39
C VAL A 80 1.18 -0.07 1.63
N ALA A 81 0.66 -1.18 2.19
CA ALA A 81 -0.75 -1.31 2.55
C ALA A 81 -1.17 -0.22 3.55
N GLU A 82 -0.35 0.05 4.57
CA GLU A 82 -0.62 1.10 5.55
C GLU A 82 -0.60 2.49 4.92
N ALA A 83 0.36 2.76 4.02
CA ALA A 83 0.41 4.03 3.33
C ALA A 83 -0.81 4.25 2.43
N VAL A 84 -1.23 3.22 1.69
CA VAL A 84 -2.45 3.26 0.86
C VAL A 84 -3.69 3.44 1.73
N ASP A 85 -3.80 2.73 2.86
CA ASP A 85 -4.91 2.89 3.81
C ASP A 85 -5.02 4.34 4.32
N ARG A 86 -3.89 4.95 4.70
CA ARG A 86 -3.85 6.36 5.10
C ARG A 86 -4.29 7.30 3.98
N ALA A 87 -3.82 7.07 2.76
CA ALA A 87 -4.15 7.90 1.60
C ALA A 87 -5.66 7.89 1.28
N VAL A 88 -6.30 6.72 1.39
CA VAL A 88 -7.74 6.59 1.06
C VAL A 88 -8.67 6.81 2.25
N ALA A 89 -8.16 6.84 3.48
CA ALA A 89 -8.98 6.96 4.69
C ALA A 89 -9.96 8.16 4.68
N PRO A 90 -9.59 9.39 4.23
CA PRO A 90 -10.53 10.50 4.16
C PRO A 90 -11.69 10.22 3.20
N VAL A 91 -11.40 9.60 2.05
CA VAL A 91 -12.38 9.23 1.04
C VAL A 91 -13.29 8.12 1.56
N ARG A 92 -12.72 7.08 2.18
CA ARG A 92 -13.50 5.99 2.78
C ARG A 92 -14.48 6.51 3.83
N ARG A 93 -14.03 7.37 4.76
CA ARG A 93 -14.90 7.98 5.79
C ARG A 93 -16.05 8.79 5.19
N HIS A 94 -15.80 9.49 4.08
CA HIS A 94 -16.83 10.25 3.36
C HIS A 94 -17.95 9.34 2.85
N PHE A 95 -17.62 8.16 2.31
CA PHE A 95 -18.60 7.20 1.80
C PHE A 95 -19.26 6.36 2.90
N GLU A 96 -18.56 6.09 4.01
CA GLU A 96 -19.15 5.39 5.17
C GLU A 96 -20.33 6.17 5.78
N GLN A 97 -20.26 7.51 5.75
CA GLN A 97 -21.33 8.41 6.19
C GLN A 97 -22.45 8.58 5.15
N ARG A 98 -22.22 8.19 3.90
CA ARG A 98 -23.10 8.38 2.74
C ARG A 98 -23.14 7.13 1.86
N LYS A 99 -23.58 6.03 2.45
CA LYS A 99 -23.56 4.70 1.81
C LYS A 99 -24.41 4.67 0.53
N GLU A 100 -25.44 5.51 0.44
CA GLU A 100 -26.28 5.68 -0.74
C GLU A 100 -25.48 6.08 -1.99
N LEU A 101 -24.38 6.83 -1.84
CA LEU A 101 -23.52 7.20 -2.97
C LEU A 101 -22.80 6.00 -3.59
N LEU A 102 -22.67 4.89 -2.87
CA LEU A 102 -22.10 3.65 -3.40
C LEU A 102 -23.16 2.75 -4.07
N GLY A 103 -24.45 3.05 -3.93
CA GLY A 103 -25.55 2.22 -4.45
C GLY A 103 -25.53 2.07 -5.97
N VAL A 104 -25.04 3.08 -6.70
CA VAL A 104 -24.84 3.01 -8.16
C VAL A 104 -23.89 1.89 -8.58
N TYR A 105 -22.94 1.48 -7.74
CA TYR A 105 -21.99 0.41 -8.06
C TYR A 105 -22.55 -1.00 -7.78
N SER A 106 -23.58 -1.13 -6.93
CA SER A 106 -24.23 -2.44 -6.69
C SER A 106 -25.22 -2.82 -7.79
N GLU A 107 -25.83 -1.84 -8.45
CA GLU A 107 -26.88 -2.07 -9.45
C GLU A 107 -26.30 -2.20 -10.87
N THR A 108 -25.09 -1.71 -11.10
CA THR A 108 -24.45 -1.74 -12.42
C THR A 108 -23.55 -2.96 -12.55
N LYS A 109 -23.93 -3.94 -13.38
CA LYS A 109 -23.03 -5.03 -13.79
C LYS A 109 -21.86 -4.43 -14.58
N ILE A 110 -20.72 -4.24 -13.94
CA ILE A 110 -19.47 -3.97 -14.63
C ILE A 110 -19.06 -5.29 -15.32
N THR A 111 -19.34 -5.41 -16.60
CA THR A 111 -18.73 -6.45 -17.45
C THR A 111 -17.24 -6.19 -17.50
N ARG A 112 -16.47 -7.13 -16.94
CA ARG A 112 -15.01 -7.11 -16.89
C ARG A 112 -14.43 -8.00 -17.97
#